data_AF-A0A7S3KZQ8-F1
#
_entry.id   AF-A0A7S3KZQ8-F1
#
_cell.length_a   1.000
_cell.length_b   1.000
_cell.length_c   1.000
_cell.angle_alpha   90.00
_cell.angle_beta   90.00
_cell.angle_gamma   90.00
#
_symmetry.space_group_name_H-M   'P 1'
#
loop_
_entity.id
_entity.type
_entity.pdbx_description
1 polymer ?
#
loop_
_entity_poly.entity_id
_entity_poly.type
_entity_poly.pdbx_seq_one_letter_code
_entity_poly.pdbx_strand_id
1 'polypeptide(L)'
;MDSMTKDPATLLRETEQALHRLNGFDAQEYREAMNVVPGLVEQETPIPYYLRGSQYNPLKAARRLASYWKYRRMLFSERWLLPMTQTGAGALSDIDIQLTRTGFCHLIPRENTGPLVVVDFSKAAQFFQTARANGWDTISTVERFSMYLLTIYVEEISKGTITMIHPVTSKERPEMEIRTGVWDMLEKSFPTHLAEVIVAQAYEDGKKELLDFLAYQSTRVLQFATKIDPHQVCGNSTIQTVNLLEQQGIRRDMVPIEIGGSFSTDIRVAQWTRARLDIETFLAPIPSPFPTNHKNIMQVFGKPKHYRHKTTTLLKRSADPGHQSEREYRMERNRVYARRNIQKGNLELLSLEGQKKQLELQNQALLSQNQQLERAIQMAKDVVVQHQAASRPAQPPQRHSPL
;
A
#
# COMPACT_ATOMS: atom_id res chain seq x y z
N MET A 1 6.24 35.72 -0.03
CA MET A 1 6.88 35.12 -1.23
C MET A 1 8.40 35.25 -1.22
N ASP A 2 9.02 35.86 -0.20
CA ASP A 2 10.49 36.10 -0.14
C ASP A 2 11.38 34.90 0.23
N SER A 3 10.84 33.69 0.46
CA SER A 3 11.66 32.54 0.87
C SER A 3 12.27 31.72 -0.29
N MET A 4 11.91 32.02 -1.55
CA MET A 4 12.40 31.26 -2.71
C MET A 4 13.80 31.66 -3.21
N THR A 5 14.46 32.62 -2.58
CA THR A 5 15.79 33.10 -3.00
C THR A 5 16.95 32.50 -2.22
N LYS A 6 16.70 31.72 -1.15
CA LYS A 6 17.78 31.07 -0.41
C LYS A 6 18.35 29.89 -1.20
N ASP A 7 19.68 29.87 -1.30
CA ASP A 7 20.43 28.74 -1.83
C ASP A 7 20.06 27.42 -1.09
N PRO A 8 19.79 26.31 -1.80
CA PRO A 8 19.47 25.02 -1.20
C PRO A 8 20.44 24.53 -0.14
N ALA A 9 21.76 24.75 -0.31
CA ALA A 9 22.75 24.32 0.69
C ALA A 9 22.61 25.12 2.00
N THR A 10 22.21 26.39 1.91
CA THR A 10 21.89 27.20 3.08
C THR A 10 20.66 26.69 3.82
N LEU A 11 19.60 26.29 3.12
CA LEU A 11 18.40 25.70 3.75
C LEU A 11 18.68 24.36 4.43
N LEU A 12 19.55 23.53 3.85
CA LEU A 12 19.99 22.28 4.46
C LEU A 12 20.71 22.54 5.79
N ARG A 13 21.72 23.42 5.77
CA ARG A 13 22.46 23.82 7.00
C ARG A 13 21.54 24.42 8.06
N GLU A 14 20.60 25.29 7.67
CA GLU A 14 19.63 25.87 8.61
C GLU A 14 18.72 24.79 9.24
N THR A 15 18.38 23.73 8.50
CA THR A 15 17.54 22.64 9.00
C THR A 15 18.30 21.77 10.00
N GLU A 16 19.56 21.44 9.69
CA GLU A 16 20.45 20.73 10.61
C GLU A 16 20.68 21.52 11.90
N GLN A 17 20.97 22.82 11.78
CA GLN A 17 21.08 23.70 12.95
C GLN A 17 19.78 23.74 13.76
N ALA A 18 18.61 23.78 13.10
CA ALA A 18 17.33 23.74 13.78
C ALA A 18 17.13 22.42 14.54
N LEU A 19 17.49 21.27 13.95
CA LEU A 19 17.47 19.96 14.62
C LEU A 19 18.35 19.93 15.87
N HIS A 20 19.54 20.53 15.82
CA HIS A 20 20.43 20.64 16.98
C HIS A 20 19.84 21.52 18.09
N ARG A 21 19.11 22.59 17.72
CA ARG A 21 18.48 23.52 18.67
C ARG A 21 17.15 23.02 19.25
N LEU A 22 16.54 21.98 18.69
CA LEU A 22 15.35 21.38 19.29
C LEU A 22 15.69 20.78 20.66
N ASN A 23 15.04 21.31 21.70
CA ASN A 23 15.30 20.95 23.09
C ASN A 23 15.08 19.47 23.40
N GLY A 24 15.79 19.01 24.43
CA GLY A 24 16.16 17.65 24.81
C GLY A 24 15.25 16.48 24.42
N PHE A 25 13.92 16.59 24.55
CA PHE A 25 13.00 15.46 24.35
C PHE A 25 12.46 15.30 22.93
N ASP A 26 12.28 16.38 22.16
CA ASP A 26 11.60 16.25 20.87
C ASP A 26 12.51 15.73 19.77
N ALA A 27 13.82 15.93 19.90
CA ALA A 27 14.83 15.50 18.93
C ALA A 27 15.78 14.42 19.48
N GLN A 28 15.47 13.83 20.64
CA GLN A 28 16.32 12.80 21.23
C GLN A 28 16.44 11.58 20.32
N GLU A 29 15.31 11.09 19.81
CA GLU A 29 15.24 9.90 18.96
C GLU A 29 15.93 10.12 17.62
N TYR A 30 15.79 11.32 17.04
CA TYR A 30 16.51 11.69 15.82
C TYR A 30 18.03 11.67 16.04
N ARG A 31 18.51 12.29 17.13
CA ARG A 31 19.95 12.31 17.46
C ARG A 31 20.50 10.91 17.72
N GLU A 32 19.74 10.09 18.44
CA GLU A 32 20.08 8.69 18.69
C GLU A 32 20.16 7.90 17.37
N ALA A 33 19.17 8.03 16.48
CA ALA A 33 19.18 7.37 15.17
C ALA A 33 20.36 7.85 14.29
N MET A 34 20.66 9.15 14.25
CA MET A 34 21.81 9.70 13.54
C MET A 34 23.14 9.17 14.06
N ASN A 35 23.26 8.92 15.36
CA ASN A 35 24.48 8.37 15.95
C ASN A 35 24.63 6.86 15.71
N VAL A 36 23.53 6.11 15.69
CA VAL A 36 23.57 4.64 15.64
C VAL A 36 23.45 4.10 14.21
N VAL A 37 22.59 4.69 13.38
CA VAL A 37 22.26 4.26 12.02
C VAL A 37 22.12 5.46 11.05
N PRO A 38 23.14 6.31 10.89
CA PRO A 38 23.05 7.51 10.05
C PRO A 38 22.60 7.23 8.61
N GLY A 39 23.05 6.11 8.02
CA GLY A 39 22.62 5.72 6.66
C GLY A 39 21.14 5.41 6.56
N LEU A 40 20.52 4.89 7.62
CA LEU A 40 19.06 4.68 7.65
C LEU A 40 18.31 6.01 7.74
N VAL A 41 18.85 6.98 8.50
CA VAL A 41 18.27 8.32 8.61
C VAL A 41 18.29 9.05 7.28
N GLU A 42 19.42 8.98 6.56
CA GLU A 42 19.54 9.55 5.22
C GLU A 42 18.57 8.90 4.22
N GLN A 43 18.43 7.57 4.29
CA GLN A 43 17.54 6.82 3.39
C GLN A 43 16.05 7.09 3.63
N GLU A 44 15.60 7.05 4.88
CA GLU A 44 14.16 7.14 5.18
C GLU A 44 13.67 8.59 5.36
N THR A 45 14.55 9.47 5.80
CA THR A 45 14.20 10.87 6.13
C THR A 45 15.13 11.90 5.50
N PRO A 46 15.29 11.89 4.16
CA PRO A 46 16.13 12.86 3.48
C PRO A 46 15.59 14.29 3.67
N ILE A 47 16.44 15.16 4.22
CA ILE A 47 16.10 16.56 4.54
C ILE A 47 15.47 17.32 3.35
N PRO A 48 15.93 17.18 2.09
CA PRO A 48 15.32 17.88 0.95
C PRO A 48 13.81 17.65 0.81
N TYR A 49 13.31 16.44 1.08
CA TYR A 49 11.87 16.14 0.96
C TYR A 49 11.08 16.83 2.07
N TYR A 50 11.63 16.86 3.29
CA TYR A 50 11.05 17.56 4.42
C TYR A 50 11.02 19.06 4.28
N LEU A 51 12.06 19.65 3.67
CA LEU A 51 12.07 21.06 3.29
C LEU A 51 10.96 21.36 2.27
N ARG A 52 10.86 20.58 1.19
CA ARG A 52 9.83 20.77 0.15
C ARG A 52 8.41 20.70 0.74
N GLY A 53 8.11 19.64 1.49
CA GLY A 53 6.81 19.46 2.16
C GLY A 53 6.52 20.50 3.25
N SER A 54 7.53 21.25 3.70
CA SER A 54 7.41 22.31 4.69
C SER A 54 7.51 23.71 4.07
N GLN A 55 7.33 23.83 2.75
CA GLN A 55 7.45 25.10 2.00
C GLN A 55 8.79 25.80 2.26
N TYR A 56 9.87 25.01 2.31
CA TYR A 56 11.23 25.46 2.56
C TYR A 56 11.43 26.18 3.90
N ASN A 57 10.62 25.85 4.92
CA ASN A 57 10.83 26.32 6.29
C ASN A 57 11.72 25.32 7.07
N PRO A 58 12.97 25.67 7.42
CA PRO A 58 13.91 24.76 8.08
C PRO A 58 13.44 24.27 9.46
N LEU A 59 12.82 25.16 10.25
CA LEU A 59 12.35 24.81 11.59
C LEU A 59 11.16 23.83 11.54
N LYS A 60 10.24 24.03 10.60
CA LYS A 60 9.11 23.12 10.39
C LYS A 60 9.58 21.75 9.88
N ALA A 61 10.53 21.74 8.94
CA ALA A 61 11.16 20.50 8.46
C ALA A 61 11.85 19.73 9.59
N ALA A 62 12.66 20.42 10.40
CA ALA A 62 13.34 19.85 11.56
C ALA A 62 12.37 19.23 12.57
N ARG A 63 11.26 19.91 12.89
CA ARG A 63 10.23 19.38 13.80
C ARG A 63 9.57 18.12 13.26
N ARG A 64 9.32 18.06 11.94
CA ARG A 64 8.72 16.88 11.30
C ARG A 64 9.67 15.69 11.29
N LEU A 65 10.95 15.91 10.99
CA LEU A 65 11.99 14.89 11.08
C LEU A 65 12.12 14.33 12.49
N ALA A 66 12.17 15.22 13.49
CA ALA A 66 12.24 14.83 14.89
C ALA A 66 11.00 14.01 15.32
N SER A 67 9.81 14.45 14.89
CA SER A 67 8.55 13.75 15.14
C SER A 67 8.53 12.36 14.49
N TYR A 68 9.00 12.22 13.24
CA TYR A 68 9.09 10.92 12.57
C TYR A 68 9.83 9.89 13.42
N TRP A 69 11.03 10.22 13.91
CA TRP A 69 11.83 9.28 14.70
C TRP A 69 11.23 9.00 16.08
N LYS A 70 10.54 9.98 16.67
CA LYS A 70 9.75 9.80 17.91
C LYS A 70 8.61 8.79 17.71
N TYR A 71 7.80 8.97 16.66
CA TYR A 71 6.73 8.03 16.30
C TYR A 71 7.28 6.64 15.96
N ARG A 72 8.41 6.59 15.24
CA ARG A 72 9.08 5.33 14.89
C ARG A 72 9.44 4.53 16.14
N ARG A 73 10.08 5.18 17.12
CA ARG A 73 10.45 4.54 18.39
C ARG A 73 9.23 4.02 19.13
N MET A 74 8.18 4.83 19.22
CA MET A 74 6.94 4.46 19.88
C MET A 74 6.29 3.23 19.24
N LEU A 75 6.22 3.19 17.91
CA LEU A 75 5.52 2.13 17.17
C LEU A 75 6.30 0.82 17.12
N PHE A 76 7.63 0.89 16.95
CA PHE A 76 8.47 -0.30 16.72
C PHE A 76 9.22 -0.78 17.96
N SER A 77 9.08 -0.08 19.09
CA SER A 77 9.75 -0.42 20.36
C SER A 77 11.25 -0.66 20.10
N GLU A 78 11.83 -1.78 20.54
CA GLU A 78 13.25 -2.11 20.36
C GLU A 78 13.72 -2.26 18.89
N ARG A 79 12.79 -2.40 17.93
CA ARG A 79 13.10 -2.61 16.51
C ARG A 79 13.13 -1.33 15.70
N TRP A 80 12.95 -0.17 16.34
CA TRP A 80 12.82 1.12 15.66
C TRP A 80 14.07 1.58 14.92
N LEU A 81 15.26 1.06 15.24
CA LEU A 81 16.49 1.35 14.49
C LEU A 81 16.77 0.34 13.36
N LEU A 82 15.86 -0.61 13.12
CA LEU A 82 15.92 -1.51 11.97
C LEU A 82 15.24 -0.88 10.76
N PRO A 83 15.65 -1.23 9.53
CA PRO A 83 14.96 -0.76 8.32
C PRO A 83 13.54 -1.34 8.25
N MET A 84 12.54 -0.56 7.84
CA MET A 84 11.19 -1.09 7.60
C MET A 84 11.16 -1.85 6.27
N THR A 85 11.24 -3.18 6.33
CA THR A 85 11.21 -4.04 5.15
C THR A 85 10.23 -5.20 5.33
N GLN A 86 9.66 -5.67 4.23
CA GLN A 86 8.81 -6.85 4.14
C GLN A 86 9.61 -8.17 4.19
N THR A 87 10.94 -8.08 4.33
CA THR A 87 11.82 -9.26 4.43
C THR A 87 11.70 -9.99 5.78
N GLY A 88 11.00 -9.43 6.78
CA GLY A 88 10.92 -9.99 8.13
C GLY A 88 12.20 -9.87 8.97
N ALA A 89 13.30 -9.35 8.40
CA ALA A 89 14.53 -9.04 9.15
C ALA A 89 14.55 -7.59 9.68
N GLY A 90 13.58 -6.76 9.26
CA GLY A 90 13.53 -5.33 9.54
C GLY A 90 12.79 -4.95 10.82
N ALA A 91 12.18 -3.76 10.83
CA ALA A 91 11.33 -3.30 11.92
C ALA A 91 9.93 -3.96 11.94
N LEU A 92 9.41 -4.33 10.77
CA LEU A 92 8.09 -4.94 10.62
C LEU A 92 8.07 -6.37 11.17
N SER A 93 7.03 -6.70 11.95
CA SER A 93 6.72 -8.06 12.40
C SER A 93 6.03 -8.87 11.30
N ASP A 94 5.96 -10.19 11.49
CA ASP A 94 5.24 -11.08 10.57
C ASP A 94 3.75 -10.71 10.46
N ILE A 95 3.16 -10.17 11.53
CA ILE A 95 1.77 -9.70 11.55
C ILE A 95 1.63 -8.45 10.69
N ASP A 96 2.56 -7.50 10.79
CA ASP A 96 2.56 -6.28 9.96
C ASP A 96 2.71 -6.65 8.47
N ILE A 97 3.57 -7.62 8.16
CA ILE A 97 3.80 -8.13 6.79
C ILE A 97 2.57 -8.88 6.26
N GLN A 98 1.81 -9.57 7.12
CA GLN A 98 0.55 -10.17 6.69
C GLN A 98 -0.47 -9.10 6.29
N LEU A 99 -0.53 -7.98 7.03
CA LEU A 99 -1.41 -6.88 6.68
C LEU A 99 -1.02 -6.23 5.35
N THR A 100 0.29 -6.05 5.04
CA THR A 100 0.72 -5.49 3.74
C THR A 100 0.22 -6.31 2.55
N ARG A 101 0.09 -7.63 2.73
CA ARG A 101 -0.34 -8.56 1.67
C ARG A 101 -1.84 -8.58 1.43
N THR A 102 -2.65 -8.01 2.32
CA THR A 102 -4.11 -7.96 2.14
C THR A 102 -4.53 -7.02 1.00
N GLY A 103 -3.70 -6.04 0.65
CA GLY A 103 -4.03 -5.05 -0.37
C GLY A 103 -5.03 -3.99 0.08
N PHE A 104 -5.37 -3.94 1.38
CA PHE A 104 -6.36 -2.99 1.92
C PHE A 104 -5.96 -1.53 1.77
N CYS A 105 -4.67 -1.22 1.61
CA CYS A 105 -4.18 0.12 1.40
C CYS A 105 -3.03 0.11 0.40
N HIS A 106 -3.14 0.89 -0.66
CA HIS A 106 -2.12 1.01 -1.68
C HIS A 106 -2.11 2.41 -2.29
N LEU A 107 -1.00 2.75 -2.93
CA LEU A 107 -0.76 4.07 -3.50
C LEU A 107 -0.61 3.95 -5.02
N ILE A 108 -1.34 4.80 -5.74
CA ILE A 108 -1.34 4.91 -7.19
C ILE A 108 -0.68 6.26 -7.54
N PRO A 109 0.52 6.25 -8.13
CA PRO A 109 1.16 7.48 -8.59
C PRO A 109 0.30 8.19 -9.62
N ARG A 110 0.22 9.53 -9.53
CA ARG A 110 -0.44 10.39 -10.52
C ARG A 110 0.53 11.41 -11.05
N GLU A 111 0.34 11.77 -12.31
CA GLU A 111 1.05 12.88 -12.93
C GLU A 111 0.52 14.19 -12.33
N ASN A 112 1.41 15.03 -11.80
CA ASN A 112 1.16 16.42 -11.39
C ASN A 112 0.22 16.69 -10.18
N THR A 113 -0.58 15.74 -9.71
CA THR A 113 -1.60 16.00 -8.64
C THR A 113 -1.33 15.29 -7.31
N GLY A 114 -0.11 14.79 -7.11
CA GLY A 114 0.23 13.94 -5.98
C GLY A 114 -0.50 12.58 -6.01
N PRO A 115 -0.09 11.62 -5.18
CA PRO A 115 -0.56 10.26 -5.32
C PRO A 115 -2.00 10.06 -4.82
N LEU A 116 -2.67 9.08 -5.41
CA LEU A 116 -3.97 8.58 -4.94
C LEU A 116 -3.75 7.40 -3.99
N VAL A 117 -4.24 7.49 -2.77
CA VAL A 117 -4.22 6.39 -1.80
C VAL A 117 -5.60 5.75 -1.78
N VAL A 118 -5.66 4.46 -2.09
CA VAL A 118 -6.90 3.68 -2.05
C VAL A 118 -6.91 2.89 -0.75
N VAL A 119 -7.95 3.05 0.06
CA VAL A 119 -8.13 2.32 1.33
C VAL A 119 -9.44 1.53 1.30
N ASP A 120 -9.35 0.22 1.13
CA ASP A 120 -10.48 -0.71 1.12
C ASP A 120 -10.37 -1.73 2.26
N PHE A 121 -11.01 -1.43 3.39
CA PHE A 121 -11.01 -2.31 4.56
C PHE A 121 -11.67 -3.67 4.31
N SER A 122 -12.49 -3.84 3.27
CA SER A 122 -13.08 -5.16 2.97
C SER A 122 -12.02 -6.18 2.57
N LYS A 123 -10.89 -5.73 2.03
CA LYS A 123 -9.74 -6.58 1.68
C LYS A 123 -8.99 -7.11 2.90
N ALA A 124 -9.12 -6.48 4.07
CA ALA A 124 -8.48 -6.92 5.31
C ALA A 124 -9.45 -7.60 6.29
N ALA A 125 -10.72 -7.81 5.95
CA ALA A 125 -11.72 -8.37 6.87
C ALA A 125 -11.25 -9.68 7.54
N GLN A 126 -10.75 -10.63 6.74
CA GLN A 126 -10.23 -11.91 7.26
C GLN A 126 -9.01 -11.72 8.18
N PHE A 127 -8.11 -10.78 7.85
CA PHE A 127 -6.97 -10.46 8.70
C PHE A 127 -7.43 -9.95 10.07
N PHE A 128 -8.38 -9.01 10.11
CA PHE A 128 -8.88 -8.46 11.37
C PHE A 128 -9.66 -9.49 12.21
N GLN A 129 -10.45 -10.36 11.57
CA GLN A 129 -11.10 -11.48 12.26
C GLN A 129 -10.06 -12.41 12.91
N THR A 130 -9.02 -12.80 12.16
CA THR A 130 -7.92 -13.64 12.65
C THR A 130 -7.17 -12.95 13.78
N ALA A 131 -6.86 -11.67 13.62
CA ALA A 131 -6.16 -10.88 14.61
C ALA A 131 -6.96 -10.79 15.92
N ARG A 132 -8.28 -10.56 15.84
CA ARG A 132 -9.19 -10.55 16.99
C ARG A 132 -9.23 -11.89 17.70
N ALA A 133 -9.32 -12.99 16.95
CA ALA A 133 -9.33 -14.34 17.51
C ALA A 133 -8.02 -14.69 18.25
N ASN A 134 -6.90 -14.12 17.82
CA ASN A 134 -5.59 -14.32 18.43
C ASN A 134 -5.18 -13.23 19.45
N GLY A 135 -6.06 -12.24 19.71
CA GLY A 135 -5.76 -11.13 20.62
C GLY A 135 -4.61 -10.22 20.14
N TRP A 136 -4.41 -10.11 18.83
CA TRP A 136 -3.41 -9.21 18.26
C TRP A 136 -3.86 -7.76 18.33
N ASP A 137 -2.91 -6.86 18.58
CA ASP A 137 -3.15 -5.41 18.53
C ASP A 137 -3.19 -4.94 17.06
N THR A 138 -4.40 -4.91 16.52
CA THR A 138 -4.66 -4.49 15.13
C THR A 138 -4.42 -3.00 14.92
N ILE A 139 -4.61 -2.17 15.95
CA ILE A 139 -4.43 -0.71 15.87
C ILE A 139 -2.96 -0.40 15.63
N SER A 140 -2.08 -0.90 16.52
CA SER A 140 -0.64 -0.69 16.36
C SER A 140 -0.11 -1.32 15.07
N THR A 141 -0.72 -2.40 14.59
CA THR A 141 -0.38 -3.01 13.29
C THR A 141 -0.71 -2.10 12.12
N VAL A 142 -1.89 -1.47 12.11
CA VAL A 142 -2.28 -0.49 11.09
C VAL A 142 -1.38 0.75 11.13
N GLU A 143 -1.01 1.23 12.32
CA GLU A 143 -0.09 2.38 12.47
C GLU A 143 1.32 2.06 11.96
N ARG A 144 1.89 0.89 12.32
CA ARG A 144 3.19 0.43 11.78
C ARG A 144 3.15 0.23 10.27
N PHE A 145 2.07 -0.36 9.75
CA PHE A 145 1.86 -0.48 8.30
C PHE A 145 1.80 0.89 7.62
N SER A 146 1.04 1.83 8.20
CA SER A 146 0.88 3.18 7.64
C SER A 146 2.23 3.90 7.61
N MET A 147 3.03 3.79 8.68
CA MET A 147 4.38 4.33 8.73
C MET A 147 5.28 3.74 7.64
N TYR A 148 5.24 2.41 7.45
CA TYR A 148 5.97 1.74 6.37
C TYR A 148 5.57 2.28 5.00
N LEU A 149 4.27 2.29 4.70
CA LEU A 149 3.75 2.73 3.42
C LEU A 149 4.16 4.18 3.12
N LEU A 150 3.93 5.10 4.06
CA LEU A 150 4.25 6.52 3.88
C LEU A 150 5.75 6.77 3.70
N THR A 151 6.60 5.95 4.33
CA THR A 151 8.06 6.06 4.19
C THR A 151 8.53 5.65 2.80
N ILE A 152 7.98 4.57 2.24
CA ILE A 152 8.31 4.13 0.88
C ILE A 152 7.99 5.23 -0.14
N TYR A 153 6.88 5.93 0.08
CA TYR A 153 6.37 6.89 -0.87
C TYR A 153 6.76 8.33 -0.55
N VAL A 154 7.65 8.58 0.42
CA VAL A 154 8.04 9.93 0.82
C VAL A 154 8.52 10.77 -0.38
N GLU A 155 9.20 10.15 -1.35
CA GLU A 155 9.65 10.79 -2.58
C GLU A 155 8.47 11.18 -3.50
N GLU A 156 7.59 10.24 -3.81
CA GLU A 156 6.42 10.48 -4.66
C GLU A 156 5.44 11.45 -4.02
N ILE A 157 5.26 11.32 -2.71
CA ILE A 157 4.40 12.15 -1.89
C ILE A 157 4.97 13.57 -1.78
N SER A 158 6.29 13.76 -1.77
CA SER A 158 6.90 15.08 -1.66
C SER A 158 6.54 16.02 -2.82
N LYS A 159 5.99 15.48 -3.92
CA LYS A 159 5.50 16.26 -5.07
C LYS A 159 4.20 17.02 -4.78
N GLY A 160 3.54 16.80 -3.64
CA GLY A 160 2.38 17.60 -3.26
C GLY A 160 1.50 16.97 -2.18
N THR A 161 0.20 17.02 -2.44
CA THR A 161 -0.85 16.56 -1.54
C THR A 161 -1.27 15.13 -1.86
N ILE A 162 -1.85 14.44 -0.90
CA ILE A 162 -2.44 13.11 -1.09
C ILE A 162 -3.94 13.28 -1.31
N THR A 163 -4.50 12.59 -2.31
CA THR A 163 -5.95 12.31 -2.38
C THR A 163 -6.17 10.90 -1.88
N MET A 164 -7.11 10.70 -0.95
CA MET A 164 -7.51 9.38 -0.51
C MET A 164 -8.88 9.02 -1.08
N ILE A 165 -9.04 7.79 -1.58
CA ILE A 165 -10.33 7.21 -1.93
C ILE A 165 -10.60 5.99 -1.04
N HIS A 166 -11.81 5.94 -0.51
CA HIS A 166 -12.30 4.85 0.33
C HIS A 166 -13.50 4.18 -0.36
N PRO A 167 -13.28 3.07 -1.09
CA PRO A 167 -14.37 2.33 -1.73
C PRO A 167 -15.37 1.80 -0.70
N VAL A 168 -16.66 1.87 -1.01
CA VAL A 168 -17.76 1.32 -0.21
C VAL A 168 -18.49 0.27 -1.03
N THR A 169 -18.47 -0.97 -0.55
CA THR A 169 -19.02 -2.18 -1.18
C THR A 169 -19.86 -2.93 -0.16
N SER A 170 -20.68 -3.89 -0.60
CA SER A 170 -21.46 -4.73 0.31
C SER A 170 -20.63 -5.82 1.02
N LYS A 171 -19.35 -5.97 0.67
CA LYS A 171 -18.45 -6.95 1.27
C LYS A 171 -18.25 -6.67 2.76
N GLU A 172 -18.08 -7.74 3.53
CA GLU A 172 -17.79 -7.67 4.96
C GLU A 172 -16.57 -6.78 5.25
N ARG A 173 -16.64 -6.01 6.34
CA ARG A 173 -15.60 -5.08 6.78
C ARG A 173 -15.33 -5.28 8.27
N PRO A 174 -14.09 -5.05 8.72
CA PRO A 174 -13.83 -4.95 10.13
C PRO A 174 -14.60 -3.77 10.74
N GLU A 175 -14.85 -3.86 12.04
CA GLU A 175 -15.36 -2.74 12.81
C GLU A 175 -14.37 -1.57 12.73
N MET A 176 -14.84 -0.41 12.28
CA MET A 176 -14.01 0.78 12.17
C MET A 176 -13.95 1.49 13.52
N GLU A 177 -12.78 1.49 14.14
CA GLU A 177 -12.53 2.31 15.32
C GLU A 177 -12.22 3.76 14.93
N ILE A 178 -12.87 4.70 15.61
CA ILE A 178 -12.59 6.14 15.45
C ILE A 178 -11.24 6.45 16.10
N ARG A 179 -10.23 6.79 15.31
CA ARG A 179 -8.86 7.08 15.77
C ARG A 179 -8.23 8.21 14.98
N THR A 180 -7.42 9.04 15.64
CA THR A 180 -6.63 10.11 14.99
C THR A 180 -5.16 9.76 14.86
N GLY A 181 -4.66 8.68 15.48
CA GLY A 181 -3.22 8.38 15.61
C GLY A 181 -2.44 8.36 14.29
N VAL A 182 -2.94 7.62 13.28
CA VAL A 182 -2.36 7.58 11.93
C VAL A 182 -2.30 8.98 11.29
N TRP A 183 -3.34 9.79 11.49
CA TRP A 183 -3.47 11.12 10.89
C TRP A 183 -2.61 12.15 11.61
N ASP A 184 -2.56 12.09 12.94
CA ASP A 184 -1.64 12.86 13.77
C ASP A 184 -0.19 12.58 13.36
N MET A 185 0.14 11.30 13.12
CA MET A 185 1.45 10.89 12.61
C MET A 185 1.70 11.46 11.21
N LEU A 186 0.75 11.34 10.28
CA LEU A 186 0.87 11.89 8.92
C LEU A 186 1.16 13.40 8.95
N GLU A 187 0.34 14.17 9.68
CA GLU A 187 0.41 15.63 9.73
C GLU A 187 1.74 16.13 10.35
N LYS A 188 2.16 15.49 11.44
CA LYS A 188 3.29 15.92 12.27
C LYS A 188 4.63 15.36 11.81
N SER A 189 4.66 14.24 11.09
CA SER A 189 5.91 13.50 10.85
C SER A 189 6.27 13.31 9.38
N PHE A 190 5.32 13.49 8.46
CA PHE A 190 5.58 13.29 7.03
C PHE A 190 5.58 14.62 6.27
N PRO A 191 6.34 14.72 5.17
CA PRO A 191 6.44 15.94 4.37
C PRO A 191 5.26 16.10 3.41
N THR A 192 4.04 15.86 3.89
CA THR A 192 2.84 15.83 3.06
C THR A 192 1.61 16.28 3.82
N HIS A 193 0.53 16.44 3.05
CA HIS A 193 -0.77 16.85 3.53
C HIS A 193 -1.84 16.07 2.75
N LEU A 194 -2.82 15.54 3.47
CA LEU A 194 -4.03 15.01 2.87
C LEU A 194 -4.86 16.20 2.36
N ALA A 195 -5.05 16.31 1.04
CA ALA A 195 -5.86 17.39 0.47
C ALA A 195 -7.33 17.03 0.40
N GLU A 196 -7.61 15.76 0.08
CA GLU A 196 -8.96 15.34 -0.25
C GLU A 196 -9.20 13.91 0.23
N VAL A 197 -10.43 13.67 0.69
CA VAL A 197 -10.94 12.36 1.04
C VAL A 197 -12.21 12.12 0.25
N ILE A 198 -12.26 11.01 -0.48
CA ILE A 198 -13.41 10.61 -1.29
C ILE A 198 -13.95 9.30 -0.73
N VAL A 199 -15.25 9.25 -0.46
CA VAL A 199 -15.96 8.01 -0.12
C VAL A 199 -16.77 7.61 -1.35
N ALA A 200 -16.29 6.60 -2.07
CA ALA A 200 -16.88 6.20 -3.35
C ALA A 200 -17.71 4.93 -3.18
N GLN A 201 -19.02 5.03 -3.43
CA GLN A 201 -19.99 3.96 -3.26
C GLN A 201 -20.12 3.13 -4.53
N ALA A 202 -20.00 1.81 -4.38
CA ALA A 202 -20.30 0.83 -5.42
C ALA A 202 -21.79 0.89 -5.78
N TYR A 203 -22.13 0.52 -7.01
CA TYR A 203 -23.52 0.27 -7.38
C TYR A 203 -23.77 -1.24 -7.35
N GLU A 204 -24.65 -1.68 -6.45
CA GLU A 204 -25.07 -3.07 -6.33
C GLU A 204 -26.59 -3.13 -6.20
N ASP A 205 -27.24 -3.83 -7.12
CA ASP A 205 -28.70 -3.92 -7.17
C ASP A 205 -29.26 -4.58 -5.89
N GLY A 206 -30.34 -4.00 -5.36
CA GLY A 206 -30.96 -4.42 -4.09
C GLY A 206 -30.11 -4.22 -2.82
N LYS A 207 -29.00 -3.47 -2.88
CA LYS A 207 -28.12 -3.20 -1.72
C LYS A 207 -27.99 -1.72 -1.36
N LYS A 208 -28.82 -0.85 -1.94
CA LYS A 208 -28.71 0.61 -1.79
C LYS A 208 -28.69 1.04 -0.32
N GLU A 209 -29.63 0.56 0.49
CA GLU A 209 -29.76 0.97 1.89
C GLU A 209 -28.53 0.58 2.73
N LEU A 210 -27.99 -0.62 2.49
CA LEU A 210 -26.77 -1.09 3.13
C LEU A 210 -25.57 -0.21 2.73
N LEU A 211 -25.42 0.05 1.44
CA LEU A 211 -24.32 0.84 0.92
C LEU A 211 -24.37 2.30 1.40
N ASP A 212 -25.58 2.89 1.45
CA ASP A 212 -25.79 4.24 2.00
C ASP A 212 -25.39 4.30 3.48
N PHE A 213 -25.77 3.28 4.26
CA PHE A 213 -25.38 3.17 5.68
C PHE A 213 -23.86 3.04 5.83
N LEU A 214 -23.20 2.19 5.04
CA LEU A 214 -21.75 1.99 5.09
C LEU A 214 -20.98 3.24 4.61
N ALA A 215 -21.50 3.95 3.61
CA ALA A 215 -20.94 5.21 3.13
C ALA A 215 -21.06 6.32 4.17
N TYR A 216 -22.22 6.41 4.82
CA TYR A 216 -22.43 7.32 5.95
C TYR A 216 -21.45 7.03 7.09
N GLN A 217 -21.31 5.76 7.50
CA GLN A 217 -20.39 5.36 8.57
C GLN A 217 -18.94 5.71 8.21
N SER A 218 -18.50 5.35 7.00
CA SER A 218 -17.14 5.64 6.52
C SER A 218 -16.88 7.15 6.49
N THR A 219 -17.84 7.94 6.02
CA THR A 219 -17.75 9.40 6.00
C THR A 219 -17.58 9.97 7.39
N ARG A 220 -18.37 9.53 8.38
CA ARG A 220 -18.27 10.04 9.76
C ARG A 220 -16.94 9.69 10.42
N VAL A 221 -16.48 8.45 10.26
CA VAL A 221 -15.18 8.03 10.80
C VAL A 221 -14.05 8.86 10.17
N LEU A 222 -14.04 8.99 8.84
CA LEU A 222 -13.01 9.73 8.12
C LEU A 222 -13.04 11.23 8.41
N GLN A 223 -14.23 11.84 8.51
CA GLN A 223 -14.40 13.24 8.88
C GLN A 223 -13.78 13.53 10.25
N PHE A 224 -14.09 12.69 11.23
CA PHE A 224 -13.51 12.82 12.57
C PHE A 224 -11.98 12.61 12.55
N ALA A 225 -11.54 11.53 11.90
CA ALA A 225 -10.16 11.09 11.95
C ALA A 225 -9.20 12.06 11.22
N THR A 226 -9.63 12.59 10.07
CA THR A 226 -8.82 13.44 9.18
C THR A 226 -9.05 14.94 9.39
N LYS A 227 -10.17 15.33 10.02
CA LYS A 227 -10.65 16.72 10.09
C LYS A 227 -10.95 17.35 8.72
N ILE A 228 -11.09 16.52 7.67
CA ILE A 228 -11.48 16.91 6.31
C ILE A 228 -12.89 16.41 6.07
N ASP A 229 -13.75 17.21 5.44
CA ASP A 229 -15.09 16.78 5.05
C ASP A 229 -15.00 15.84 3.83
N PRO A 230 -15.33 14.55 3.94
CA PRO A 230 -15.16 13.63 2.83
C PRO A 230 -16.19 13.89 1.73
N HIS A 231 -15.73 13.94 0.49
CA HIS A 231 -16.59 14.01 -0.69
C HIS A 231 -17.21 12.64 -0.95
N GLN A 232 -18.53 12.53 -0.81
CA GLN A 232 -19.24 11.31 -1.17
C GLN A 232 -19.50 11.26 -2.68
N VAL A 233 -19.17 10.14 -3.31
CA VAL A 233 -19.47 9.86 -4.72
C VAL A 233 -20.37 8.64 -4.79
N CYS A 234 -21.62 8.84 -5.24
CA CYS A 234 -22.62 7.79 -5.38
C CYS A 234 -23.37 7.94 -6.70
N GLY A 235 -23.17 7.01 -7.62
CA GLY A 235 -23.92 6.91 -8.88
C GLY A 235 -25.07 5.90 -8.79
N ASN A 236 -26.06 6.06 -9.65
CA ASN A 236 -27.17 5.13 -9.91
C ASN A 236 -26.77 3.94 -10.81
N SER A 237 -25.49 3.84 -11.16
CA SER A 237 -24.88 2.77 -11.94
C SER A 237 -23.36 2.82 -11.73
N THR A 238 -22.68 1.72 -12.01
CA THR A 238 -21.20 1.66 -11.96
C THR A 238 -20.57 2.69 -12.90
N ILE A 239 -21.14 2.86 -14.11
CA ILE A 239 -20.69 3.85 -15.10
C ILE A 239 -20.84 5.26 -14.56
N GLN A 240 -21.97 5.59 -13.92
CA GLN A 240 -22.17 6.93 -13.36
C GLN A 240 -21.17 7.21 -12.21
N THR A 241 -20.93 6.25 -11.31
CA THR A 241 -19.94 6.40 -10.23
C THR A 241 -18.55 6.71 -10.80
N VAL A 242 -18.12 5.97 -11.82
CA VAL A 242 -16.82 6.21 -12.48
C VAL A 242 -16.78 7.58 -13.16
N ASN A 243 -17.82 7.97 -13.89
CA ASN A 243 -17.87 9.27 -14.56
C ASN A 243 -17.77 10.43 -13.54
N LEU A 244 -18.38 10.30 -12.36
CA LEU A 244 -18.27 11.28 -11.27
C LEU A 244 -16.83 11.36 -10.70
N LEU A 245 -16.14 10.23 -10.57
CA LEU A 245 -14.71 10.21 -10.17
C LEU A 245 -13.80 10.81 -11.25
N GLU A 246 -14.10 10.56 -12.53
CA GLU A 246 -13.37 11.14 -13.67
C GLU A 246 -13.52 12.66 -13.72
N GLN A 247 -14.69 13.20 -13.36
CA GLN A 247 -14.91 14.64 -13.20
C GLN A 247 -14.06 15.26 -12.08
N GLN A 248 -13.61 14.46 -11.11
CA GLN A 248 -12.66 14.84 -10.05
C GLN A 248 -11.20 14.59 -10.45
N GLY A 249 -10.95 14.24 -11.71
CA GLY A 249 -9.61 13.97 -12.25
C GLY A 249 -9.03 12.60 -11.87
N ILE A 250 -9.87 11.67 -11.38
CA ILE A 250 -9.46 10.28 -11.11
C ILE A 250 -9.78 9.43 -12.33
N ARG A 251 -8.74 9.00 -13.05
CA ARG A 251 -8.88 8.19 -14.26
C ARG A 251 -9.46 6.81 -13.94
N ARG A 252 -10.26 6.25 -14.85
CA ARG A 252 -10.85 4.90 -14.74
C ARG A 252 -9.85 3.76 -14.49
N ASP A 253 -8.61 3.89 -14.95
CA ASP A 253 -7.52 2.92 -14.72
C ASP A 253 -6.93 2.98 -13.30
N MET A 254 -7.32 3.98 -12.50
CA MET A 254 -6.97 4.15 -11.10
C MET A 254 -8.12 3.79 -10.15
N VAL A 255 -9.34 3.65 -10.68
CA VAL A 255 -10.53 3.33 -9.90
C VAL A 255 -10.63 1.81 -9.70
N PRO A 256 -10.80 1.30 -8.47
CA PRO A 256 -10.99 -0.12 -8.21
C PRO A 256 -12.15 -0.73 -8.98
N ILE A 257 -11.98 -1.98 -9.44
CA ILE A 257 -13.02 -2.74 -10.14
C ILE A 257 -14.30 -2.85 -9.29
N GLU A 258 -14.15 -2.93 -7.97
CA GLU A 258 -15.28 -3.04 -7.04
C GLU A 258 -16.25 -1.85 -7.08
N ILE A 259 -15.82 -0.68 -7.59
CA ILE A 259 -16.67 0.50 -7.76
C ILE A 259 -16.82 0.90 -9.24
N GLY A 260 -16.61 -0.07 -10.15
CA GLY A 260 -16.85 0.07 -11.59
C GLY A 260 -15.64 0.46 -12.43
N GLY A 261 -14.47 0.66 -11.82
CA GLY A 261 -13.25 1.01 -12.54
C GLY A 261 -12.57 -0.19 -13.20
N SER A 262 -11.28 -0.04 -13.52
CA SER A 262 -10.47 -1.10 -14.17
C SER A 262 -9.21 -1.47 -13.38
N PHE A 263 -8.99 -0.84 -12.23
CA PHE A 263 -7.86 -1.14 -11.36
C PHE A 263 -8.11 -2.42 -10.55
N SER A 264 -7.34 -3.48 -10.83
CA SER A 264 -7.35 -4.70 -10.02
C SER A 264 -6.37 -4.57 -8.86
N THR A 265 -6.91 -4.35 -7.65
CA THR A 265 -6.12 -4.27 -6.41
C THR A 265 -5.27 -5.51 -6.19
N ASP A 266 -5.83 -6.70 -6.41
CA ASP A 266 -5.16 -7.96 -6.07
C ASP A 266 -3.92 -8.21 -6.97
N ILE A 267 -4.06 -7.97 -8.28
CA ILE A 267 -2.95 -8.10 -9.24
C ILE A 267 -1.86 -7.06 -8.92
N ARG A 268 -2.26 -5.82 -8.67
CA ARG A 268 -1.31 -4.72 -8.40
C ARG A 268 -0.57 -4.91 -7.09
N VAL A 269 -1.25 -5.34 -6.03
CA VAL A 269 -0.63 -5.61 -4.73
C VAL A 269 0.36 -6.77 -4.84
N ALA A 270 0.04 -7.83 -5.57
CA ALA A 270 0.96 -8.94 -5.81
C ALA A 270 2.23 -8.49 -6.57
N GLN A 271 2.06 -7.70 -7.65
CA GLN A 271 3.18 -7.15 -8.41
C GLN A 271 4.04 -6.21 -7.59
N TRP A 272 3.41 -5.27 -6.87
CA TRP A 272 4.08 -4.31 -6.01
C TRP A 272 4.86 -5.02 -4.89
N THR A 273 4.25 -6.02 -4.24
CA THR A 273 4.91 -6.78 -3.18
C THR A 273 6.17 -7.47 -3.67
N ARG A 274 6.14 -8.07 -4.87
CA ARG A 274 7.32 -8.72 -5.48
C ARG A 274 8.41 -7.70 -5.79
N ALA A 275 8.08 -6.65 -6.55
CA ALA A 275 9.02 -5.60 -6.90
C ALA A 275 9.65 -4.97 -5.64
N ARG A 276 8.84 -4.79 -4.58
CA ARG A 276 9.31 -4.23 -3.33
C ARG A 276 10.24 -5.17 -2.59
N LEU A 277 9.93 -6.46 -2.51
CA LEU A 277 10.81 -7.46 -1.92
C LEU A 277 12.14 -7.54 -2.66
N ASP A 278 12.15 -7.41 -3.99
CA ASP A 278 13.37 -7.42 -4.79
C ASP A 278 14.25 -6.21 -4.48
N ILE A 279 13.66 -5.00 -4.45
CA ILE A 279 14.37 -3.76 -4.06
C ILE A 279 14.91 -3.87 -2.64
N GLU A 280 14.08 -4.29 -1.68
CA GLU A 280 14.49 -4.39 -0.27
C GLU A 280 15.55 -5.47 -0.04
N THR A 281 15.52 -6.56 -0.81
CA THR A 281 16.55 -7.60 -0.76
C THR A 281 17.84 -7.10 -1.38
N PHE A 282 17.77 -6.32 -2.46
CA PHE A 282 18.94 -5.72 -3.08
C PHE A 282 19.61 -4.66 -2.19
N LEU A 283 18.81 -3.85 -1.50
CA LEU A 283 19.28 -2.83 -0.57
C LEU A 283 19.67 -3.38 0.81
N ALA A 284 19.34 -4.64 1.11
CA ALA A 284 19.74 -5.25 2.36
C ALA A 284 21.28 -5.26 2.45
N PRO A 285 21.87 -4.82 3.57
CA PRO A 285 23.32 -4.84 3.73
C PRO A 285 23.82 -6.27 3.53
N ILE A 286 24.81 -6.44 2.65
CA ILE A 286 25.45 -7.73 2.44
C ILE A 286 25.92 -8.20 3.82
N PRO A 287 25.52 -9.40 4.28
CA PRO A 287 25.94 -9.90 5.57
C PRO A 287 27.46 -9.86 5.61
N SER A 288 28.03 -9.03 6.48
CA SER A 288 29.47 -9.01 6.66
C SER A 288 29.90 -10.44 7.02
N PRO A 289 30.93 -11.01 6.36
CA PRO A 289 31.45 -12.33 6.73
C PRO A 289 31.99 -12.34 8.17
N PHE A 290 32.21 -11.17 8.75
CA PHE A 290 32.54 -11.00 10.16
C PHE A 290 31.25 -10.79 10.97
N PRO A 291 31.03 -11.55 12.05
CA PRO A 291 29.87 -11.34 12.91
C PRO A 291 29.95 -9.94 13.52
N THR A 292 29.21 -8.99 12.95
CA THR A 292 28.89 -7.74 13.63
C THR A 292 28.24 -8.13 14.94
N ASN A 293 28.89 -7.76 16.03
CA ASN A 293 28.54 -8.17 17.38
C ASN A 293 27.21 -7.50 17.79
N HIS A 294 26.07 -7.99 17.26
CA HIS A 294 24.73 -7.49 17.54
C HIS A 294 24.36 -7.61 19.02
N LYS A 295 25.14 -8.38 19.81
CA LYS A 295 25.07 -8.38 21.27
C LYS A 295 25.34 -7.00 21.87
N ASN A 296 26.17 -6.15 21.25
CA ASN A 296 26.45 -4.80 21.75
C ASN A 296 25.27 -3.85 21.52
N ILE A 297 24.55 -3.96 20.39
CA ILE A 297 23.34 -3.14 20.17
C ILE A 297 22.29 -3.49 21.22
N MET A 298 22.11 -4.77 21.55
CA MET A 298 21.18 -5.18 22.60
C MET A 298 21.66 -4.92 24.04
N GLN A 299 22.96 -4.80 24.30
CA GLN A 299 23.50 -4.46 25.63
C GLN A 299 23.47 -2.96 25.93
N VAL A 300 23.43 -2.08 24.93
CA VAL A 300 23.25 -0.62 25.10
C VAL A 300 21.82 -0.28 25.51
N PHE A 301 20.84 -1.14 25.23
CA PHE A 301 19.47 -1.00 25.73
C PHE A 301 19.41 -1.41 27.21
N GLY A 302 19.71 -0.44 28.08
CA GLY A 302 19.44 -0.54 29.51
C GLY A 302 17.98 -0.95 29.76
N LYS A 303 17.75 -1.73 30.82
CA LYS A 303 16.42 -2.28 31.17
C LYS A 303 15.33 -1.20 31.03
N PRO A 304 14.28 -1.43 30.25
CA PRO A 304 13.29 -0.40 29.96
C PRO A 304 12.60 0.10 31.23
N LYS A 305 12.47 1.42 31.37
CA LYS A 305 11.54 2.03 32.33
C LYS A 305 10.13 1.64 31.90
N HIS A 306 9.42 0.91 32.77
CA HIS A 306 8.10 0.35 32.51
C HIS A 306 7.08 1.39 32.01
N TYR A 307 6.86 1.44 30.69
CA TYR A 307 5.59 1.89 30.14
C TYR A 307 4.63 0.70 30.21
N ARG A 308 3.68 0.74 31.16
CA ARG A 308 2.68 -0.31 31.34
C ARG A 308 1.70 -0.29 30.16
N HIS A 309 1.99 -1.05 29.12
CA HIS A 309 0.94 -1.70 28.34
C HIS A 309 0.88 -3.17 28.73
N LYS A 310 -0.29 -3.61 29.19
CA LYS A 310 -0.59 -5.01 29.48
C LYS A 310 -0.75 -5.73 28.14
N THR A 311 0.24 -6.52 27.74
CA THR A 311 0.03 -7.57 26.74
C THR A 311 1.02 -8.72 26.91
N THR A 312 0.43 -9.91 26.93
CA THR A 312 0.93 -11.18 26.37
C THR A 312 2.22 -11.77 26.92
N THR A 313 2.02 -12.88 27.64
CA THR A 313 3.02 -13.85 28.09
C THR A 313 3.71 -14.50 26.88
N LEU A 314 4.67 -13.82 26.26
CA LEU A 314 5.62 -14.42 25.34
C LEU A 314 6.76 -15.04 26.15
N LEU A 315 6.96 -16.34 25.92
CA LEU A 315 8.00 -17.21 26.46
C LEU A 315 9.30 -16.45 26.78
N LYS A 316 9.58 -16.28 28.08
CA LYS A 316 10.89 -15.89 28.56
C LYS A 316 11.90 -16.94 28.10
N ARG A 317 12.79 -16.55 27.19
CA ARG A 317 14.08 -17.22 26.99
C ARG A 317 14.82 -17.16 28.33
N SER A 318 14.96 -18.32 28.98
CA SER A 318 15.97 -18.51 30.01
C SER A 318 17.33 -18.31 29.37
N ALA A 319 18.02 -17.25 29.79
CA ALA A 319 19.43 -17.05 29.51
C ALA A 319 20.20 -17.98 30.45
N ASP A 320 20.37 -19.23 30.04
CA ASP A 320 21.36 -20.12 30.63
C ASP A 320 22.50 -20.29 29.62
N PRO A 321 23.71 -19.75 29.88
CA PRO A 321 24.85 -19.82 28.97
C PRO A 321 25.54 -21.19 29.02
N GLY A 322 24.76 -22.27 29.04
CA GLY A 322 25.24 -23.64 28.98
C GLY A 322 25.36 -24.12 27.55
N HIS A 323 26.57 -24.02 26.99
CA HIS A 323 27.08 -24.78 25.83
C HIS A 323 26.06 -25.29 24.79
N GLN A 324 25.30 -24.41 24.14
CA GLN A 324 24.92 -24.72 22.76
C GLN A 324 26.17 -24.51 21.90
N SER A 325 26.70 -25.61 21.36
CA SER A 325 27.89 -25.56 20.52
C SER A 325 27.64 -24.60 19.35
N GLU A 326 28.65 -23.84 18.92
CA GLU A 326 28.53 -22.97 17.73
C GLU A 326 27.96 -23.74 16.51
N ARG A 327 28.21 -25.05 16.47
CA ARG A 327 27.65 -26.02 15.53
C ARG A 327 26.12 -26.08 15.59
N GLU A 328 25.51 -26.19 16.78
CA GLU A 328 24.05 -26.23 16.94
C GLU A 328 23.40 -24.90 16.52
N TYR A 329 24.02 -23.77 16.86
CA TYR A 329 23.55 -22.47 16.39
C TYR A 329 23.59 -22.35 14.86
N ARG A 330 24.69 -22.78 14.23
CA ARG A 330 24.80 -22.82 12.76
C ARG A 330 23.77 -23.76 12.14
N MET A 331 23.52 -24.93 12.75
CA MET A 331 22.50 -25.87 12.28
C MET A 331 21.09 -25.29 12.37
N GLU A 332 20.73 -24.66 13.49
CA GLU A 332 19.40 -24.07 13.65
C GLU A 332 19.19 -22.88 12.72
N ARG A 333 20.22 -22.04 12.54
CA ARG A 333 20.21 -20.97 11.55
C ARG A 333 20.02 -21.49 10.12
N ASN A 334 20.76 -22.55 9.75
CA ASN A 334 20.64 -23.17 8.43
C ASN A 334 19.25 -23.81 8.23
N ARG A 335 18.65 -24.39 9.27
CA ARG A 335 17.27 -24.89 9.24
C ARG A 335 16.27 -23.77 8.98
N VAL A 336 16.43 -22.61 9.62
CA VAL A 336 15.58 -21.44 9.38
C VAL A 336 15.73 -20.95 7.94
N TYR A 337 16.95 -20.84 7.41
CA TYR A 337 17.17 -20.47 6.01
C TYR A 337 16.59 -21.49 5.03
N ALA A 338 16.73 -22.79 5.28
CA ALA A 338 16.15 -23.84 4.45
C ALA A 338 14.62 -23.75 4.42
N ARG A 339 13.97 -23.59 5.58
CA ARG A 339 12.50 -23.39 5.65
C ARG A 339 12.07 -22.14 4.90
N ARG A 340 12.81 -21.04 5.03
CA ARG A 340 12.52 -19.79 4.32
C ARG A 340 12.68 -19.93 2.81
N ASN A 341 13.69 -20.67 2.35
CA ASN A 341 13.90 -20.92 0.93
C ASN A 341 12.78 -21.80 0.34
N ILE A 342 12.34 -22.82 1.08
CA ILE A 342 11.18 -23.65 0.72
C ILE A 342 9.91 -22.78 0.65
N GLN A 343 9.67 -21.93 1.65
CA GLN A 343 8.53 -21.01 1.64
C GLN A 343 8.59 -20.03 0.46
N LYS A 344 9.78 -19.52 0.11
CA LYS A 344 9.97 -18.67 -1.07
C LYS A 344 9.60 -19.42 -2.35
N GLY A 345 10.08 -20.66 -2.51
CA GLY A 345 9.71 -21.52 -3.64
C GLY A 345 8.21 -21.82 -3.71
N ASN A 346 7.57 -22.09 -2.57
CA ASN A 346 6.12 -22.31 -2.52
C ASN A 346 5.31 -21.06 -2.90
N LEU A 347 5.75 -19.87 -2.47
CA LEU A 347 5.12 -18.60 -2.86
C LEU A 347 5.28 -18.31 -4.35
N GLU A 348 6.45 -18.61 -4.91
CA GLU A 348 6.72 -18.50 -6.34
C GLU A 348 5.83 -19.47 -7.14
N LEU A 349 5.68 -20.71 -6.67
CA LEU A 349 4.82 -21.72 -7.29
C LEU A 349 3.33 -21.30 -7.26
N LEU A 350 2.81 -20.86 -6.11
CA LEU A 350 1.43 -20.33 -6.00
C LEU A 350 1.21 -19.11 -6.90
N SER A 351 2.23 -18.26 -7.04
CA SER A 351 2.22 -17.13 -7.97
C SER A 351 2.10 -17.58 -9.42
N LEU A 352 2.91 -18.55 -9.84
CA LEU A 352 2.89 -19.10 -11.19
C LEU A 352 1.57 -19.81 -11.50
N GLU A 353 0.99 -20.53 -10.52
CA GLU A 353 -0.34 -21.13 -10.64
C GLU A 353 -1.43 -20.06 -10.85
N GLY A 354 -1.36 -18.94 -10.11
CA GLY A 354 -2.24 -17.80 -10.30
C GLY A 354 -2.13 -17.19 -11.70
N GLN A 355 -0.91 -17.00 -12.20
CA GLN A 355 -0.66 -16.49 -13.56
C GLN A 355 -1.17 -17.47 -14.63
N LYS A 356 -0.93 -18.76 -14.45
CA LYS A 356 -1.45 -19.81 -15.34
C LYS A 356 -2.98 -19.76 -15.42
N LYS A 357 -3.67 -19.71 -14.28
CA LYS A 357 -5.14 -19.63 -14.23
C LYS A 357 -5.67 -18.36 -14.92
N GLN A 358 -4.97 -17.24 -14.77
CA GLN A 358 -5.33 -16.00 -15.47
C GLN A 358 -5.18 -16.13 -16.99
N LEU A 359 -4.08 -16.71 -17.46
CA LEU A 359 -3.85 -16.96 -18.89
C LEU A 359 -4.88 -17.93 -19.46
N GLU A 360 -5.29 -18.96 -18.70
CA GLU A 360 -6.37 -19.88 -19.08
C GLU A 360 -7.70 -19.15 -19.26
N LEU A 361 -8.07 -18.27 -18.32
CA LEU A 361 -9.28 -17.44 -18.42
C LEU A 361 -9.23 -16.48 -19.62
N GLN A 362 -8.09 -15.85 -19.87
CA GLN A 362 -7.89 -14.98 -21.03
C GLN A 362 -8.01 -15.76 -22.34
N ASN A 363 -7.43 -16.96 -22.41
CA ASN A 363 -7.52 -17.81 -23.60
C ASN A 363 -8.97 -18.27 -23.86
N GLN A 364 -9.72 -18.63 -22.81
CA GLN A 364 -11.14 -18.95 -22.93
C GLN A 364 -11.97 -17.75 -23.45
N ALA A 365 -11.68 -16.54 -22.97
CA ALA A 365 -12.34 -15.33 -23.46
C ALA A 365 -12.03 -15.06 -24.94
N LEU A 366 -10.77 -15.21 -25.37
CA LEU A 366 -10.36 -15.07 -26.77
C LEU A 366 -11.02 -16.12 -27.67
N LEU A 367 -11.13 -17.37 -27.21
CA LEU A 367 -11.84 -18.42 -27.94
C LEU A 367 -13.32 -18.08 -28.14
N SER A 368 -13.98 -17.54 -27.10
CA SER A 368 -15.37 -17.10 -27.21
C SER A 368 -15.53 -15.94 -28.20
N GLN A 369 -14.61 -14.96 -28.19
CA GLN A 369 -14.60 -13.86 -29.15
C GLN A 369 -14.38 -14.35 -30.59
N ASN A 370 -13.44 -15.27 -30.81
CA ASN A 370 -13.20 -15.86 -32.12
C ASN A 370 -14.45 -16.57 -32.66
N GLN A 371 -15.16 -17.34 -31.81
CA GLN A 371 -16.42 -17.98 -32.21
C GLN A 371 -17.50 -16.95 -32.59
N GLN A 372 -17.58 -15.82 -31.88
CA GLN A 372 -18.52 -14.74 -32.23
C GLN A 372 -18.17 -14.11 -33.58
N LEU A 373 -16.88 -13.87 -33.84
CA LEU A 373 -16.40 -13.34 -35.12
C LEU A 373 -16.65 -14.31 -36.27
N GLU A 374 -16.44 -15.61 -36.07
CA GLU A 374 -16.75 -16.64 -37.08
C GLU A 374 -18.24 -16.65 -37.44
N ARG A 375 -19.14 -16.53 -36.45
CA ARG A 375 -20.58 -16.41 -36.69
C ARG A 375 -20.92 -15.14 -37.47
N ALA A 376 -20.32 -14.01 -37.11
CA ALA A 376 -20.54 -12.74 -37.83
C ALA A 376 -20.06 -12.83 -39.29
N ILE A 377 -18.91 -13.46 -39.54
CA ILE A 377 -18.39 -13.71 -40.89
C ILE A 377 -19.34 -14.61 -41.68
N GLN A 378 -19.89 -15.66 -41.05
CA GLN A 378 -20.84 -16.54 -41.71
C GLN A 378 -22.14 -15.81 -42.08
N MET A 379 -22.70 -15.02 -41.16
CA MET A 379 -23.89 -14.20 -41.43
C MET A 379 -23.64 -13.21 -42.58
N ALA A 380 -22.47 -12.57 -42.62
CA ALA A 380 -22.10 -11.67 -43.71
C ALA A 380 -22.01 -12.40 -45.06
N LYS A 381 -21.47 -13.63 -45.09
CA LYS A 381 -21.43 -14.46 -46.30
C LYS A 381 -22.84 -14.80 -46.80
N ASP A 382 -23.74 -15.17 -45.89
CA ASP A 382 -25.12 -15.52 -46.24
C ASP A 382 -25.87 -14.32 -46.85
N VAL A 383 -25.66 -13.11 -46.32
CA VAL A 383 -26.21 -11.87 -46.90
C VAL A 383 -25.67 -11.60 -48.30
N VAL A 384 -24.37 -11.81 -48.54
CA VAL A 384 -23.78 -11.65 -49.88
C VAL A 384 -24.38 -12.64 -50.87
N VAL A 385 -24.56 -13.91 -50.47
CA VAL A 385 -25.20 -14.94 -51.33
C VAL A 385 -26.65 -14.58 -51.64
N GLN A 386 -27.42 -14.14 -50.65
CA GLN A 386 -28.80 -13.68 -50.85
C GLN A 386 -28.88 -12.48 -51.80
N HIS A 387 -27.96 -11.52 -51.66
CA HIS A 387 -27.90 -10.36 -52.54
C HIS A 387 -27.52 -10.73 -53.99
N GLN A 388 -26.58 -11.67 -54.17
CA GLN A 388 -26.20 -12.19 -55.49
C GLN A 388 -27.36 -12.98 -56.15
N ALA A 389 -28.12 -13.74 -55.37
CA ALA A 389 -29.30 -14.45 -55.86
C ALA A 389 -30.42 -13.48 -56.28
N ALA A 390 -30.67 -12.43 -55.51
CA ALA A 390 -31.65 -11.39 -55.84
C ALA A 390 -31.24 -10.53 -57.05
N SER A 391 -29.95 -10.36 -57.27
CA SER A 391 -29.40 -9.55 -58.38
C SER A 391 -29.28 -10.30 -59.70
N ARG A 392 -29.61 -11.60 -59.76
CA ARG A 392 -29.64 -12.34 -61.04
C ARG A 392 -30.76 -11.77 -61.92
N PRO A 393 -30.45 -11.16 -63.07
CA PRO A 393 -31.47 -10.65 -63.97
C PRO A 393 -32.39 -11.81 -64.39
N ALA A 394 -33.71 -11.59 -64.31
CA ALA A 394 -34.69 -12.57 -64.73
C ALA A 394 -34.36 -13.04 -66.15
N GLN A 395 -34.15 -14.35 -66.33
CA GLN A 395 -33.92 -14.90 -67.66
C GLN A 395 -35.09 -14.45 -68.55
N PRO A 396 -34.82 -13.80 -69.69
CA PRO A 396 -35.89 -13.39 -70.59
C PRO A 396 -36.68 -14.65 -70.99
N PRO A 397 -38.02 -14.58 -70.99
CA PRO A 397 -38.86 -15.73 -71.26
C PRO A 397 -38.42 -16.38 -72.57
N GLN A 398 -38.11 -17.67 -72.52
CA GLN A 398 -37.78 -18.45 -73.71
C GLN A 398 -38.96 -18.35 -74.67
N ARG A 399 -38.78 -17.63 -75.78
CA ARG A 399 -39.77 -17.58 -76.86
C ARG A 399 -39.84 -18.98 -77.44
N HIS A 400 -40.87 -19.74 -77.05
CA HIS A 400 -41.24 -20.95 -77.76
C HIS A 400 -41.56 -20.55 -79.21
N SER A 401 -40.72 -21.02 -80.13
CA SER A 401 -40.97 -20.85 -81.56
C SER A 401 -42.15 -21.75 -81.94
N PRO A 402 -43.21 -21.21 -82.55
CA PRO A 402 -44.31 -22.03 -83.05
C PRO A 402 -43.81 -22.81 -84.28
N LEU A 403 -44.05 -24.13 -84.26
CA LEU A 403 -43.96 -25.01 -85.41
C LEU A 403 -45.35 -25.20 -86.02
#